data_AF-A0A5E7EC80-F1
#
_entry.id   AF-A0A5E7EC80-F1
#
_cell.length_a   1.000
_cell.length_b   1.000
_cell.length_c   1.000
_cell.angle_alpha   90.00
_cell.angle_beta   90.00
_cell.angle_gamma   90.00
#
_symmetry.space_group_name_H-M   'P 1'
#
loop_
_entity.id
_entity.type
_entity.pdbx_description
1 polymer ?
#
loop_
_entity_poly.entity_id
_entity_poly.type
_entity_poly.pdbx_seq_one_letter_code
_entity_poly.pdbx_strand_id
1 'polypeptide(L)'
;MKAAISKSKRSLPSSPWRLYGSFNHALESRSAPEVVEEFLRRAELTADPVQKLMQAQRAIGALMALLSLNARGAGAADLHNHVFTRLSALTGETPKSLVTMAGVAI
;
A
#
# COMPACT_ATOMS: atom_id res chain seq x y z
N MET A 1 -12.74 4.54 -20.77
CA MET A 1 -13.67 3.80 -19.90
C MET A 1 -13.05 3.74 -18.51
N LYS A 2 -13.71 4.29 -17.49
CA LYS A 2 -13.17 4.38 -16.12
C LYS A 2 -13.33 3.00 -15.45
N ALA A 3 -12.24 2.36 -15.06
CA ALA A 3 -12.30 1.05 -14.42
C ALA A 3 -13.05 1.16 -13.08
N ALA A 4 -14.20 0.50 -12.98
CA ALA A 4 -14.95 0.41 -11.74
C ALA A 4 -14.20 -0.55 -10.80
N ILE A 5 -13.51 0.01 -9.80
CA ILE A 5 -12.86 -0.78 -8.75
C ILE A 5 -13.99 -1.47 -7.97
N SER A 6 -14.07 -2.79 -8.10
CA SER A 6 -15.02 -3.62 -7.36
C SER A 6 -14.79 -3.43 -5.86
N LYS A 7 -15.79 -2.87 -5.17
CA LYS A 7 -15.75 -2.70 -3.71
C LYS A 7 -15.55 -4.08 -3.08
N SER A 8 -14.43 -4.25 -2.38
CA SER A 8 -14.12 -5.48 -1.66
C SER A 8 -15.28 -5.89 -0.75
N LYS A 9 -15.81 -7.11 -0.93
CA LYS A 9 -16.84 -7.71 -0.05
C LYS A 9 -16.28 -8.18 1.31
N ARG A 10 -14.97 -8.01 1.55
CA ARG A 10 -14.34 -8.45 2.79
C ARG A 10 -14.77 -7.51 3.91
N SER A 11 -15.42 -8.04 4.94
CA SER A 11 -15.73 -7.28 6.15
C SER A 11 -14.44 -6.66 6.68
N LEU A 12 -14.45 -5.34 6.88
CA LEU A 12 -13.34 -4.63 7.50
C LEU A 12 -13.06 -5.29 8.87
N PRO A 13 -11.81 -5.67 9.21
CA PRO A 13 -11.50 -5.95 10.59
C PRO A 13 -11.94 -4.73 11.41
N SER A 14 -12.64 -4.98 12.52
CA SER A 14 -13.36 -3.97 13.32
C SER A 14 -12.47 -2.86 13.90
N SER A 15 -11.16 -2.95 13.71
CA SER A 15 -10.19 -1.95 14.12
C SER A 15 -9.26 -1.59 12.96
N PRO A 16 -9.18 -0.31 12.54
CA PRO A 16 -8.06 0.14 11.72
C PRO A 16 -6.80 -0.04 12.56
N TRP A 17 -5.95 -1.01 12.21
CA TRP A 17 -4.73 -1.30 12.96
C TRP A 17 -3.94 -0.01 13.08
N ARG A 18 -3.90 0.58 14.27
CA ARG A 18 -3.02 1.71 14.54
C ARG A 18 -1.61 1.14 14.52
N LEU A 19 -0.93 1.24 13.38
CA LEU A 19 0.53 1.07 13.28
C LEU A 19 1.28 2.22 14.02
N TYR A 20 0.72 2.72 15.12
CA TYR A 20 1.36 3.61 16.07
C TYR A 20 2.24 2.73 16.94
N GLY A 21 3.52 2.58 16.59
CA GLY A 21 4.54 2.13 17.53
C GLY A 21 5.53 1.08 17.05
N SER A 22 5.16 0.15 16.16
CA SER A 22 6.15 -0.82 15.66
C SER A 22 5.70 -1.55 14.39
N PHE A 23 6.09 -0.99 13.24
CA PHE A 23 6.09 -1.70 11.96
C PHE A 23 6.75 -3.09 12.07
N ASN A 24 7.80 -3.21 12.88
CA ASN A 24 8.50 -4.47 13.15
C ASN A 24 7.65 -5.50 13.92
N HIS A 25 6.76 -5.09 14.82
CA HIS A 25 5.93 -6.03 15.59
C HIS A 25 4.77 -6.58 14.75
N ALA A 26 4.31 -5.80 13.76
CA ALA A 26 3.37 -6.30 12.77
C ALA A 26 3.99 -7.43 11.93
N LEU A 27 5.30 -7.38 11.65
CA LEU A 27 6.01 -8.42 10.91
C LEU A 27 6.18 -9.74 11.66
N GLU A 28 6.16 -9.71 12.99
CA GLU A 28 6.25 -10.92 13.83
C GLU A 28 4.96 -11.75 13.79
N SER A 29 3.83 -11.11 13.46
CA SER A 29 2.49 -11.72 13.54
C SER A 29 1.72 -11.75 12.22
N ARG A 30 2.22 -11.08 11.17
CA ARG A 30 1.55 -10.92 9.88
C ARG A 30 2.50 -11.07 8.70
N SER A 31 1.94 -11.51 7.59
CA SER A 31 2.66 -11.58 6.31
C SER A 31 2.82 -10.20 5.66
N ALA A 32 3.86 -10.05 4.84
CA ALA A 32 4.10 -8.81 4.09
C ALA A 32 2.87 -8.36 3.26
N PRO A 33 2.15 -9.24 2.54
CA PRO A 33 0.93 -8.87 1.84
C PRO A 33 -0.16 -8.29 2.75
N GLU A 34 -0.38 -8.87 3.95
CA GLU A 34 -1.40 -8.35 4.88
C GLU A 34 -1.07 -6.94 5.39
N VAL A 35 0.21 -6.68 5.66
CA VAL A 35 0.68 -5.35 6.09
C VAL A 35 0.46 -4.33 4.97
N VAL A 36 0.85 -4.67 3.74
CA VAL A 36 0.69 -3.78 2.58
C VAL A 36 -0.78 -3.49 2.26
N GLU A 37 -1.65 -4.50 2.34
CA GLU A 37 -3.09 -4.33 2.14
C GLU A 37 -3.70 -3.32 3.11
N GLU A 38 -3.24 -3.26 4.35
CA GLU A 38 -3.71 -2.24 5.30
C GLU A 38 -3.33 -0.82 4.87
N PHE A 39 -2.13 -0.62 4.32
CA PHE A 39 -1.74 0.69 3.77
C PHE A 39 -2.55 1.05 2.52
N LEU A 40 -2.78 0.10 1.61
CA LEU A 40 -3.64 0.30 0.44
C LEU A 40 -5.07 0.69 0.85
N ARG A 41 -5.61 0.03 1.88
CA ARG A 41 -6.94 0.32 2.43
C ARG A 41 -7.04 1.74 2.97
N ARG A 42 -6.00 2.24 3.65
CA ARG A 42 -5.97 3.64 4.12
C ARG A 42 -5.99 4.63 2.96
N ALA A 43 -5.26 4.35 1.88
CA ALA A 43 -5.32 5.16 0.67
C ALA A 43 -6.73 5.12 0.05
N GLU A 44 -7.37 3.94 -0.01
CA GLU A 44 -8.73 3.78 -0.54
C GLU A 44 -9.79 4.56 0.27
N LEU A 45 -9.69 4.55 1.60
CA LEU A 45 -10.63 5.24 2.50
C LEU A 45 -10.39 6.75 2.62
N THR A 46 -9.26 7.25 2.12
CA THR A 46 -8.95 8.69 2.18
C THR A 46 -9.74 9.42 1.10
N ALA A 47 -10.59 10.38 1.48
CA ALA A 47 -11.41 11.11 0.53
C ALA A 47 -10.63 12.21 -0.20
N ASP A 48 -9.83 12.99 0.55
CA ASP A 48 -9.06 14.09 0.00
C ASP A 48 -7.96 13.60 -0.96
N PRO A 49 -7.87 14.12 -2.20
CA PRO A 49 -6.89 13.66 -3.18
C PRO A 49 -5.43 13.85 -2.74
N VAL A 50 -5.10 14.95 -2.07
CA VAL A 50 -3.73 15.24 -1.62
C VAL A 50 -3.33 14.27 -0.51
N GLN A 51 -4.20 14.07 0.48
CA GLN A 51 -3.99 13.08 1.53
C GLN A 51 -3.94 11.66 0.97
N LYS A 52 -4.71 11.35 -0.07
CA LYS A 52 -4.68 10.05 -0.73
C LYS A 52 -3.33 9.78 -1.40
N LEU A 53 -2.75 10.78 -2.07
CA LEU A 53 -1.38 10.70 -2.59
C LEU A 53 -0.38 10.46 -1.44
N MET A 54 -0.50 11.16 -0.32
CA MET A 54 0.35 10.90 0.85
C MET A 54 0.23 9.46 1.39
N GLN A 55 -0.99 8.91 1.44
CA GLN A 55 -1.19 7.52 1.86
C GLN A 55 -0.63 6.52 0.82
N ALA A 56 -0.73 6.82 -0.47
CA ALA A 56 -0.09 6.03 -1.52
C ALA A 56 1.43 6.00 -1.35
N GLN A 57 2.05 7.14 -1.04
CA GLN A 57 3.48 7.21 -0.74
C GLN A 57 3.87 6.39 0.50
N ARG A 58 3.05 6.40 1.54
CA ARG A 58 3.25 5.54 2.72
C ARG A 58 3.13 4.05 2.39
N ALA A 59 2.22 3.66 1.49
CA ALA A 59 2.09 2.29 1.04
C ALA A 59 3.34 1.82 0.27
N ILE A 60 3.89 2.67 -0.58
CA ILE A 60 5.16 2.41 -1.29
C ILE A 60 6.31 2.28 -0.28
N GLY A 61 6.42 3.22 0.67
CA GLY A 61 7.43 3.15 1.72
C GLY A 61 7.34 1.88 2.57
N ALA A 62 6.11 1.43 2.90
CA ALA A 62 5.89 0.17 3.60
C ALA A 62 6.36 -1.04 2.78
N LEU A 63 6.02 -1.10 1.49
CA LEU A 63 6.47 -2.17 0.60
C LEU A 63 8.00 -2.23 0.52
N MET A 64 8.65 -1.07 0.37
CA MET A 64 10.11 -0.98 0.32
C MET A 64 10.76 -1.38 1.64
N ALA A 65 10.19 -0.99 2.78
CA ALA A 65 10.68 -1.39 4.10
C ALA A 65 10.56 -2.91 4.30
N LEU A 66 9.44 -3.53 3.89
CA LEU A 66 9.26 -4.99 3.95
C LEU A 66 10.29 -5.71 3.07
N LEU A 67 10.55 -5.18 1.87
CA LEU A 67 11.57 -5.71 0.97
C LEU A 67 12.97 -5.65 1.60
N SER A 68 13.34 -4.50 2.16
CA SER A 68 14.64 -4.29 2.83
C SER A 68 14.83 -5.19 4.05
N LEU A 69 13.75 -5.57 4.73
CA LEU A 69 13.78 -6.51 5.86
C LEU A 69 13.74 -7.98 5.42
N ASN A 70 13.78 -8.28 4.12
CA ASN A 70 13.61 -9.62 3.55
C ASN A 70 12.34 -10.32 4.07
N ALA A 71 11.28 -9.55 4.33
CA ALA A 71 10.02 -10.12 4.79
C ALA A 71 9.50 -11.10 3.73
N ARG A 72 9.08 -12.29 4.18
CA ARG A 72 8.64 -13.35 3.27
C ARG A 72 7.51 -12.85 2.36
N GLY A 73 7.73 -12.96 1.05
CA GLY A 73 6.78 -12.52 0.02
C GLY A 73 6.89 -11.04 -0.39
N ALA A 74 7.71 -10.23 0.28
CA ALA A 74 7.84 -8.80 -0.04
C ALA A 74 8.53 -8.52 -1.39
N GLY A 75 9.37 -9.45 -1.88
CA GLY A 75 10.02 -9.37 -3.19
C GLY A 75 9.23 -10.00 -4.33
N ALA A 76 8.01 -10.49 -4.08
CA ALA A 76 7.23 -11.19 -5.10
C ALA A 76 6.69 -10.18 -6.13
N ALA A 77 6.98 -10.41 -7.42
CA ALA A 77 6.65 -9.46 -8.49
C ALA A 77 5.13 -9.23 -8.63
N ASP A 78 4.32 -10.24 -8.35
CA ASP A 78 2.86 -10.16 -8.29
C ASP A 78 2.38 -9.18 -7.21
N LEU A 79 3.00 -9.19 -6.02
CA LEU A 79 2.70 -8.22 -4.96
C LEU A 79 3.01 -6.78 -5.41
N HIS A 80 4.17 -6.55 -6.00
CA HIS A 80 4.56 -5.22 -6.50
C HIS A 80 3.60 -4.74 -7.59
N ASN A 81 3.31 -5.60 -8.58
CA ASN A 81 2.37 -5.28 -9.65
C ASN A 81 0.98 -4.94 -9.11
N HIS A 82 0.49 -5.71 -8.14
CA HIS A 82 -0.79 -5.47 -7.48
C HIS A 82 -0.82 -4.11 -6.77
N VAL A 83 0.20 -3.80 -5.97
CA VAL A 83 0.31 -2.52 -5.24
C VAL A 83 0.30 -1.34 -6.19
N PHE A 84 1.18 -1.32 -7.19
CA PHE A 84 1.29 -0.20 -8.10
C PHE A 84 0.05 -0.05 -8.99
N THR A 85 -0.57 -1.15 -9.42
CA THR A 85 -1.85 -1.11 -10.15
C THR A 85 -2.96 -0.50 -9.29
N ARG A 86 -3.07 -0.92 -8.02
CA ARG A 86 -4.07 -0.42 -7.08
C ARG A 86 -3.87 1.07 -6.79
N LEU A 87 -2.65 1.48 -6.48
CA LEU A 87 -2.33 2.88 -6.19
C LEU A 87 -2.61 3.77 -7.41
N SER A 88 -2.22 3.33 -8.61
CA SER A 88 -2.51 4.06 -9.86
C SER A 88 -4.01 4.27 -10.05
N ALA A 89 -4.82 3.25 -9.79
CA ALA A 89 -6.27 3.35 -9.89
C ALA A 89 -6.89 4.28 -8.83
N LEU A 90 -6.30 4.33 -7.63
CA LEU A 90 -6.78 5.15 -6.51
C LEU A 90 -6.43 6.63 -6.67
N THR A 91 -5.23 6.94 -7.17
CA THR A 91 -4.70 8.31 -7.26
C THR A 91 -4.86 8.93 -8.65
N GLY A 92 -5.04 8.12 -9.70
CA GLY A 92 -5.00 8.57 -11.09
C GLY A 92 -3.59 8.74 -11.64
N GLU A 93 -2.56 8.41 -10.85
CA GLU A 93 -1.16 8.53 -11.24
C GLU A 93 -0.67 7.28 -11.98
N THR A 94 0.43 7.42 -12.72
CA THR A 94 1.12 6.25 -13.29
C THR A 94 2.06 5.62 -12.25
N PRO A 95 2.39 4.31 -12.37
CA PRO A 95 3.40 3.68 -11.51
C PRO A 95 4.72 4.44 -11.49
N LYS A 96 5.17 4.93 -12.65
CA LYS A 96 6.39 5.74 -12.78
C LYS A 96 6.29 7.04 -11.96
N SER A 97 5.18 7.76 -12.09
CA SER A 97 4.93 9.00 -11.32
C SER A 97 4.95 8.73 -9.82
N LEU A 98 4.28 7.67 -9.39
CA LEU A 98 4.23 7.23 -7.99
C LEU A 98 5.62 6.94 -7.41
N VAL A 99 6.48 6.24 -8.16
CA VAL A 99 7.86 5.92 -7.77
C VAL A 99 8.73 7.18 -7.69
N THR A 100 8.63 8.08 -8.67
CA THR A 100 9.35 9.36 -8.65
C THR A 100 8.95 10.20 -7.44
N MET A 101 7.65 10.29 -7.15
CA MET A 101 7.14 11.00 -5.98
C MET A 101 7.54 10.35 -4.65
N ALA A 102 7.78 9.04 -4.63
CA ALA A 102 8.27 8.31 -3.46
C ALA A 102 9.75 8.58 -3.16
N GLY A 103 10.46 9.30 -4.03
CA GLY A 103 11.89 9.51 -3.92
C GLY A 103 12.72 8.27 -4.31
N VAL A 104 12.11 7.27 -4.96
CA VAL A 104 12.83 6.09 -5.51
C VAL A 104 13.25 6.37 -6.95
N ALA A 105 13.81 7.55 -7.17
CA ALA A 105 14.48 7.91 -8.42
C ALA A 105 15.92 8.31 -8.11
N ILE A 106 16.79 7.29 -8.05
CA ILE A 106 18.20 7.40 -8.44
C ILE A 106 18.49 6.18 -9.33
#